data_AF-A0A7S2BV99-F1
#
_entry.id   AF-A0A7S2BV99-F1
#
_cell.length_a   1.000
_cell.length_b   1.000
_cell.length_c   1.000
_cell.angle_alpha   90.00
_cell.angle_beta   90.00
_cell.angle_gamma   90.00
#
_symmetry.space_group_name_H-M   'P 1'
#
loop_
_entity.id
_entity.type
_entity.pdbx_description
1 polymer ?
#
loop_
_entity_poly.entity_id
_entity_poly.type
_entity_poly.pdbx_seq_one_letter_code
_entity_poly.pdbx_strand_id
1 'polypeptide(L)'
;TMGNWDLIHILVEDFDADLDGPLSRAGLRAIDYAGYQGYRFPNEHPICEYMKSKGSQHTWWGACIAGDFKRVKEYVDNGQDVDEVNPVLWSSNAVFIAQEFAQNRIAAYLVTKGGTV
;
A
#
# COMPACT_ATOMS: atom_id res chain seq x y z
N THR A 1 19.16 -0.50 -3.75
CA THR A 1 19.25 0.02 -2.36
C THR A 1 18.55 -0.96 -1.45
N MET A 2 19.05 -1.23 -0.25
CA MET A 2 18.55 -2.30 0.63
C MET A 2 17.22 -1.98 1.35
N GLY A 3 16.67 -0.76 1.15
CA GLY A 3 15.84 -0.14 2.17
C GLY A 3 16.65 0.01 3.46
N ASN A 4 16.17 0.76 4.44
CA ASN A 4 16.89 0.80 5.74
C ASN A 4 16.57 -0.50 6.53
N TRP A 5 16.82 -1.68 5.95
CA TRP A 5 16.42 -2.99 6.48
C TRP A 5 16.85 -3.20 7.93
N ASP A 6 18.14 -3.01 8.22
CA ASP A 6 18.68 -3.19 9.57
C ASP A 6 18.02 -2.22 10.57
N LEU A 7 17.80 -0.97 10.16
CA LEU A 7 17.13 0.01 11.01
C LEU A 7 15.67 -0.36 11.25
N ILE A 8 14.96 -0.83 10.22
CA ILE A 8 13.57 -1.30 10.36
C ILE A 8 13.52 -2.48 11.33
N HIS A 9 14.46 -3.42 11.23
CA HIS A 9 14.56 -4.53 12.17
C HIS A 9 14.79 -4.06 13.60
N ILE A 10 15.78 -3.20 13.83
CA ILE A 10 16.03 -2.66 15.18
C ILE A 10 14.80 -1.94 15.72
N LEU A 11 14.17 -1.07 14.93
CA LEU A 11 12.97 -0.33 15.37
C LEU A 11 11.82 -1.27 15.73
N VAL A 12 11.60 -2.33 14.96
CA VAL A 12 10.50 -3.26 15.21
C VAL A 12 10.82 -4.23 16.35
N GLU A 13 12.00 -4.84 16.35
CA GLU A 13 12.34 -5.93 17.28
C GLU A 13 12.82 -5.42 18.64
N ASP A 14 13.56 -4.30 18.67
CA ASP A 14 14.19 -3.81 19.91
C ASP A 14 13.41 -2.64 20.53
N PHE A 15 12.67 -1.88 19.72
CA PHE A 15 11.95 -0.67 20.16
C PHE A 15 10.42 -0.79 20.09
N ASP A 16 9.89 -1.95 19.64
CA ASP A 16 8.44 -2.20 19.52
C ASP A 16 7.72 -1.08 18.74
N ALA A 17 8.34 -0.62 17.64
CA ALA A 17 7.79 0.47 16.84
C ALA A 17 6.41 0.08 16.28
N ASP A 18 5.43 0.96 16.48
CA ASP A 18 4.09 0.81 15.90
C ASP A 18 4.14 0.94 14.37
N LEU A 19 4.04 -0.20 13.69
CA LEU A 19 4.05 -0.31 12.23
C LEU A 19 2.81 0.28 11.56
N ASP A 20 1.73 0.42 12.33
CA ASP A 20 0.43 0.93 11.89
C ASP A 20 0.14 2.32 12.48
N GLY A 21 1.20 3.01 12.95
CA GLY A 21 1.16 4.36 13.50
C GLY A 21 0.48 5.39 12.58
N PRO A 22 0.41 6.67 12.99
CA PRO A 22 -0.51 7.64 12.40
C PRO A 22 -0.35 7.71 10.88
N LEU A 23 -1.47 7.71 10.19
CA LEU A 23 -1.49 7.88 8.74
C LEU A 23 -0.78 9.19 8.37
N SER A 24 0.03 9.12 7.32
CA SER A 24 0.58 10.33 6.70
C SER A 24 -0.55 11.20 6.14
N ARG A 25 -0.22 12.42 5.73
CA ARG A 25 -1.20 13.31 5.06
C ARG A 25 -1.83 12.68 3.81
N ALA A 26 -1.13 11.74 3.17
CA ALA A 26 -1.62 11.01 2.01
C ALA A 26 -2.48 9.79 2.38
N GLY A 27 -2.72 9.52 3.66
CA GLY A 27 -3.40 8.31 4.12
C GLY A 27 -2.53 7.06 4.05
N LEU A 28 -1.20 7.21 4.05
CA LEU A 28 -0.24 6.11 3.94
C LEU A 28 0.42 5.80 5.29
N ARG A 29 0.73 4.52 5.54
CA ARG A 29 1.55 4.06 6.67
C ARG A 29 2.88 3.47 6.20
N ALA A 30 3.72 3.00 7.13
CA ALA A 30 5.08 2.53 6.84
C ALA A 30 5.14 1.45 5.73
N ILE A 31 4.26 0.44 5.79
CA ILE A 31 4.21 -0.62 4.77
C ILE A 31 3.87 -0.09 3.37
N ASP A 32 3.04 0.95 3.28
CA ASP A 32 2.65 1.54 1.99
C ASP A 32 3.84 2.24 1.32
N TYR A 33 4.70 2.90 2.11
CA TYR A 33 5.94 3.47 1.61
C TYR A 33 6.95 2.40 1.20
N ALA A 34 7.02 1.27 1.91
CA ALA A 34 7.83 0.13 1.47
C ALA A 34 7.32 -0.39 0.12
N GLY A 35 5.99 -0.49 -0.04
CA GLY A 35 5.33 -0.89 -1.29
C GLY A 35 5.61 0.08 -2.44
N TYR A 36 5.48 1.39 -2.19
CA TYR A 36 5.80 2.46 -3.13
C TYR A 36 7.23 2.33 -3.67
N GLN A 37 8.19 2.04 -2.79
CA GLN A 37 9.61 1.93 -3.13
C GLN A 37 9.99 0.56 -3.72
N GLY A 38 9.04 -0.36 -3.87
CA GLY A 38 9.31 -1.69 -4.41
C GLY A 38 10.04 -2.64 -3.45
N TYR A 39 10.05 -2.36 -2.14
CA TYR A 39 10.58 -3.26 -1.12
C TYR A 39 9.59 -4.36 -0.76
N ARG A 40 9.18 -5.12 -1.78
CA ARG A 40 8.29 -6.28 -1.71
C ARG A 40 8.92 -7.46 -2.45
N PHE A 41 8.40 -8.67 -2.30
CA PHE A 41 8.89 -9.82 -3.07
C PHE A 41 8.92 -9.49 -4.58
N PRO A 42 9.97 -9.86 -5.33
CA PRO A 42 11.11 -10.71 -4.94
C PRO A 42 12.37 -9.95 -4.50
N ASN A 43 12.24 -8.76 -3.92
CA ASN A 43 13.40 -8.03 -3.37
C ASN A 43 14.17 -8.90 -2.36
N GLU A 44 15.50 -8.77 -2.32
CA GLU A 44 16.39 -9.44 -1.35
C GLU A 44 15.92 -9.20 0.10
N HIS A 45 15.44 -7.99 0.36
CA HIS A 45 14.84 -7.59 1.64
C HIS A 45 13.36 -7.22 1.41
N PRO A 46 12.44 -8.20 1.47
CA PRO A 46 11.02 -7.98 1.22
C PRO A 46 10.35 -7.34 2.45
N ILE A 47 10.57 -6.03 2.63
CA ILE A 47 10.10 -5.25 3.79
C ILE A 47 8.57 -5.34 3.94
N CYS A 48 7.81 -5.32 2.85
CA CYS A 48 6.35 -5.42 2.91
C CYS A 48 5.91 -6.74 3.57
N GLU A 49 6.53 -7.85 3.19
CA GLU A 49 6.24 -9.19 3.67
C GLU A 49 6.67 -9.34 5.13
N TYR A 50 7.83 -8.78 5.49
CA TYR A 50 8.28 -8.69 6.87
C TYR A 50 7.28 -7.91 7.74
N MET A 51 6.88 -6.70 7.34
CA MET A 51 5.90 -5.90 8.08
C MET A 51 4.53 -6.59 8.19
N LYS A 52 4.08 -7.29 7.12
CA LYS A 52 2.88 -8.14 7.17
C LYS A 52 3.01 -9.27 8.19
N SER A 53 4.18 -9.90 8.29
CA SER A 53 4.44 -10.95 9.28
C SER A 53 4.38 -10.43 10.72
N LYS A 54 4.58 -9.13 10.90
CA LYS A 54 4.45 -8.40 12.17
C LYS A 54 3.06 -7.79 12.39
N GLY A 55 2.11 -8.08 11.50
CA GLY A 55 0.70 -7.69 11.64
C GLY A 55 0.28 -6.46 10.84
N SER A 56 1.21 -5.70 10.25
CA SER A 56 0.86 -4.50 9.47
C SER A 56 0.09 -4.86 8.20
N GLN A 57 -0.81 -3.96 7.79
CA GLN A 57 -1.64 -4.13 6.60
C GLN A 57 -1.62 -2.86 5.74
N HIS A 58 -1.65 -3.04 4.41
CA HIS A 58 -1.76 -1.90 3.52
C HIS A 58 -3.06 -1.12 3.75
N THR A 59 -2.94 0.20 3.68
CA THR A 59 -4.11 1.10 3.58
C THR A 59 -4.80 0.91 2.23
N TRP A 60 -5.96 1.53 2.01
CA TRP A 60 -6.63 1.51 0.71
C TRP A 60 -5.71 2.01 -0.41
N TRP A 61 -5.12 3.19 -0.22
CA TRP A 61 -4.19 3.79 -1.17
C TRP A 61 -2.91 2.98 -1.33
N GLY A 62 -2.34 2.54 -0.20
CA GLY A 62 -1.14 1.71 -0.20
C GLY A 62 -1.32 0.38 -0.90
N ALA A 63 -2.49 -0.24 -0.79
CA ALA A 63 -2.79 -1.50 -1.47
C ALA A 63 -2.79 -1.32 -3.00
N CYS A 64 -3.35 -0.20 -3.48
CA CYS A 64 -3.35 0.16 -4.90
C CYS A 64 -1.93 0.46 -5.42
N ILE A 65 -1.08 1.09 -4.61
CA ILE A 65 0.32 1.40 -4.93
C ILE A 65 1.18 0.12 -4.95
N ALA A 66 1.09 -0.67 -3.89
CA ALA A 66 1.96 -1.81 -3.63
C ALA A 66 1.59 -3.06 -4.46
N GLY A 67 0.43 -3.08 -5.09
CA GLY A 67 -0.06 -4.26 -5.81
C GLY A 67 -0.73 -5.30 -4.91
N ASP A 68 -1.22 -4.92 -3.74
CA ASP A 68 -1.88 -5.83 -2.80
C ASP A 68 -3.33 -6.11 -3.21
N PHE A 69 -3.47 -6.91 -4.27
CA PHE A 69 -4.77 -7.21 -4.89
C PHE A 69 -5.78 -7.80 -3.92
N LYS A 70 -5.34 -8.65 -2.97
CA LYS A 70 -6.22 -9.26 -1.97
C LYS A 70 -6.80 -8.18 -1.06
N ARG A 71 -5.96 -7.25 -0.61
CA ARG A 71 -6.38 -6.15 0.27
C ARG A 71 -7.30 -5.17 -0.44
N VAL A 72 -7.02 -4.84 -1.71
CA VAL A 72 -7.93 -4.01 -2.54
C VAL A 72 -9.31 -4.65 -2.62
N LYS A 73 -9.39 -5.95 -2.90
CA LYS A 73 -10.68 -6.66 -2.95
C LYS A 73 -11.43 -6.56 -1.63
N GLU A 74 -10.75 -6.78 -0.52
CA GLU A 74 -11.36 -6.70 0.81
C GLU A 74 -11.97 -5.31 1.09
N TYR A 75 -11.26 -4.23 0.74
CA TYR A 75 -11.82 -2.87 0.88
C TYR A 75 -13.07 -2.68 0.03
N VAL A 76 -13.02 -3.08 -1.25
CA VAL A 76 -14.19 -2.97 -2.15
C VAL A 76 -15.37 -3.81 -1.65
N ASP A 77 -15.12 -5.04 -1.19
CA ASP A 77 -16.15 -5.93 -0.65
C ASP A 77 -16.79 -5.35 0.63
N ASN A 78 -16.06 -4.50 1.36
CA ASN A 78 -16.53 -3.77 2.54
C ASN A 78 -17.12 -2.38 2.22
N GLY A 79 -17.35 -2.05 0.94
CA GLY A 79 -18.05 -0.82 0.55
C GLY A 79 -17.15 0.41 0.39
N GLN A 80 -15.83 0.23 0.24
CA GLN A 80 -14.93 1.31 -0.15
C GLN A 80 -15.41 1.99 -1.45
N ASP A 81 -15.50 3.32 -1.44
CA ASP A 81 -15.79 4.09 -2.64
C ASP A 81 -14.58 4.03 -3.58
N VAL A 82 -14.80 3.47 -4.77
CA VAL A 82 -13.75 3.25 -5.78
C VAL A 82 -13.37 4.56 -6.47
N ASP A 83 -14.30 5.51 -6.56
CA ASP A 83 -14.09 6.82 -7.18
C ASP A 83 -13.76 7.91 -6.18
N GLU A 84 -13.53 7.56 -4.90
CA GLU A 84 -13.02 8.54 -3.93
C GLU A 84 -11.70 9.13 -4.42
N VAL A 85 -11.50 10.42 -4.16
CA VAL A 85 -10.33 11.16 -4.61
C VAL A 85 -9.40 11.43 -3.44
N ASN A 86 -8.12 11.09 -3.59
CA ASN A 86 -7.09 11.48 -2.63
C ASN A 86 -6.49 12.84 -3.00
N PRO A 87 -6.75 13.92 -2.23
CA PRO A 87 -6.28 15.27 -2.58
C PRO A 87 -4.77 15.45 -2.46
N VAL A 88 -4.06 14.49 -1.85
CA VAL A 88 -2.60 14.55 -1.65
C VAL A 88 -1.87 13.67 -2.66
N LEU A 89 -2.51 12.61 -3.18
CA LEU A 89 -1.98 11.79 -4.26
C LEU A 89 -2.49 12.31 -5.61
N TRP A 90 -2.05 13.51 -5.97
CA TRP A 90 -2.35 14.19 -7.25
C TRP A 90 -3.84 14.44 -7.53
N SER A 91 -4.69 14.45 -6.51
CA SER A 91 -6.15 14.52 -6.66
C SER A 91 -6.69 13.39 -7.52
N SER A 92 -6.13 12.19 -7.35
CA SER A 92 -6.47 11.01 -8.13
C SER A 92 -7.29 10.00 -7.35
N ASN A 93 -8.06 9.18 -8.07
CA ASN A 93 -8.77 8.03 -7.52
C ASN A 93 -7.92 6.74 -7.60
N ALA A 94 -8.48 5.63 -7.12
CA ALA A 94 -7.77 4.36 -7.01
C ALA A 94 -7.39 3.74 -8.38
N VAL A 95 -8.19 3.98 -9.43
CA VAL A 95 -7.89 3.48 -10.79
C VAL A 95 -6.64 4.16 -11.33
N PHE A 96 -6.59 5.49 -11.27
CA PHE A 96 -5.42 6.27 -11.69
C PHE A 96 -4.17 5.86 -10.91
N ILE A 97 -4.27 5.74 -9.58
CA ILE A 97 -3.14 5.34 -8.74
C ILE A 97 -2.63 3.95 -9.14
N ALA A 98 -3.52 2.97 -9.31
CA ALA A 98 -3.10 1.64 -9.75
C ALA A 98 -2.41 1.65 -11.12
N GLN A 99 -2.84 2.50 -12.06
CA GLN A 99 -2.19 2.66 -13.36
C GLN A 99 -0.80 3.29 -13.24
N GLU A 100 -0.65 4.35 -12.46
CA GLU A 100 0.61 5.06 -12.24
C GLU A 100 1.70 4.12 -11.67
N PHE A 101 1.30 3.18 -10.81
CA PHE A 101 2.20 2.18 -10.23
C PHE A 101 2.25 0.85 -11.00
N ALA A 102 1.75 0.83 -12.24
CA ALA A 102 1.73 -0.34 -13.13
C ALA A 102 1.02 -1.59 -12.54
N GLN A 103 0.06 -1.39 -11.63
CA GLN A 103 -0.76 -2.44 -11.03
C GLN A 103 -1.97 -2.77 -11.91
N ASN A 104 -1.71 -3.16 -13.16
CA ASN A 104 -2.72 -3.35 -14.21
C ASN A 104 -3.89 -4.26 -13.79
N ARG A 105 -3.61 -5.30 -13.01
CA ARG A 105 -4.65 -6.22 -12.50
C ARG A 105 -5.59 -5.53 -11.51
N ILE A 106 -5.07 -4.66 -10.65
CA ILE A 106 -5.87 -3.85 -9.73
C ILE A 106 -6.67 -2.83 -10.54
N ALA A 107 -6.04 -2.08 -11.44
CA ALA A 107 -6.72 -1.08 -12.26
C ALA A 107 -7.90 -1.70 -13.04
N ALA A 108 -7.67 -2.82 -13.73
CA ALA A 108 -8.73 -3.54 -14.44
C ALA A 108 -9.86 -3.98 -13.51
N TYR A 109 -9.54 -4.52 -12.33
CA TYR A 109 -10.54 -4.89 -11.35
C TYR A 109 -11.38 -3.70 -10.88
N LEU A 110 -10.76 -2.58 -10.54
CA LEU A 110 -11.45 -1.37 -10.08
C LEU A 110 -12.40 -0.81 -11.15
N VAL A 111 -12.00 -0.83 -12.41
CA VAL A 111 -12.89 -0.47 -13.54
C VAL A 111 -14.12 -1.38 -13.60
N THR A 112 -13.98 -2.70 -13.39
CA THR A 112 -15.14 -3.61 -13.31
C THR A 112 -16.05 -3.35 -12.11
N LYS A 113 -15.58 -2.55 -11.14
CA LYS A 113 -16.31 -2.14 -9.94
C LYS A 113 -16.90 -0.73 -10.06
N GLY A 114 -16.84 -0.13 -11.25
CA GLY A 114 -17.44 1.17 -11.54
C GLY A 114 -16.45 2.33 -11.50
N GLY A 115 -15.18 2.09 -11.14
CA GLY A 115 -14.17 3.14 -11.09
C GLY A 115 -13.88 3.77 -12.45
N THR A 116 -13.73 5.10 -12.43
CA THR A 116 -13.41 5.95 -13.59
C THR A 116 -11.98 6.49 -13.51
N VAL A 117 -11.55 7.35 -14.43
CA VAL A 117 -10.28 8.12 -14.35
C VAL A 117 -10.57 9.57 -14.67
#